data_AF-A0AAW1I601-F1
#
_entry.id   AF-A0AAW1I601-F1
#
_cell.length_a   1.000
_cell.length_b   1.000
_cell.length_c   1.000
_cell.angle_alpha   90.00
_cell.angle_beta   90.00
_cell.angle_gamma   90.00
#
_symmetry.space_group_name_H-M   'P 1'
#
loop_
_entity.id
_entity.type
_entity.pdbx_description
1 polymer ?
#
loop_
_entity_poly.entity_id
_entity_poly.type
_entity_poly.pdbx_seq_one_letter_code
_entity_poly.pdbx_strand_id
1 'polypeptide(L)'
;MLASFSLIYCDRDNEPFQESSLRFANAALSYLREQGHNFELVRLGMYEAAIIGGGSLYHYNFKAKRADDPNSAVEMFFPQLFYHRRPGNVLQNLKVEFCVSLGDIVSLPDHPYPHGCMYCESPHIHIHHPVDGGWSGIKKTPPKRRKSLRNKCRPSMTE
;
A
#
# COMPACT_ATOMS: atom_id res chain seq x y z
N MET A 1 -17.60 -18.29 27.05
CA MET A 1 -16.89 -17.13 26.50
C MET A 1 -15.91 -17.63 25.45
N LEU A 2 -16.18 -17.40 24.18
CA LEU A 2 -15.23 -17.73 23.11
C LEU A 2 -14.27 -16.55 22.96
N ALA A 3 -13.00 -16.76 23.28
CA ALA A 3 -11.96 -15.79 22.96
C ALA A 3 -11.87 -15.69 21.42
N SER A 4 -12.26 -14.54 20.88
CA SER A 4 -12.01 -14.22 19.46
C SER A 4 -10.51 -14.04 19.28
N PHE A 5 -9.84 -15.08 18.80
CA PHE A 5 -8.47 -14.97 18.31
C PHE A 5 -8.48 -14.17 17.01
N SER A 6 -8.23 -12.87 17.09
CA SER A 6 -7.93 -12.09 15.89
C SER A 6 -6.54 -12.48 15.41
N LEU A 7 -6.46 -13.18 14.28
CA LEU A 7 -5.18 -13.54 13.65
C LEU A 7 -4.50 -12.24 13.20
N ILE A 8 -3.44 -11.83 13.90
CA ILE A 8 -2.59 -10.72 13.47
C ILE A 8 -1.74 -11.23 12.29
N TYR A 9 -2.09 -10.76 11.10
CA TYR A 9 -1.25 -10.97 9.92
C TYR A 9 -0.13 -9.95 9.95
N CYS A 10 1.10 -10.45 9.88
CA CYS A 10 2.27 -9.62 9.74
C CYS A 10 2.70 -9.57 8.28
N ASP A 11 3.30 -8.45 7.92
CA ASP A 11 3.82 -8.24 6.60
C ASP A 11 5.23 -8.82 6.43
N ARG A 12 5.86 -8.50 5.30
CA ARG A 12 7.20 -8.98 4.99
C ARG A 12 8.26 -8.47 5.97
N ASP A 13 8.00 -7.35 6.64
CA ASP A 13 8.90 -6.71 7.61
C ASP A 13 8.58 -7.14 9.06
N ASN A 14 7.69 -8.14 9.23
CA ASN A 14 7.14 -8.60 10.51
C ASN A 14 6.35 -7.54 11.28
N GLU A 15 5.94 -6.46 10.61
CA GLU A 15 5.07 -5.44 11.18
C GLU A 15 3.60 -5.89 11.05
N PRO A 16 2.72 -5.56 12.00
CA PRO A 16 1.29 -5.79 11.85
C PRO A 16 0.79 -5.14 10.56
N PHE A 17 0.08 -5.90 9.73
CA PHE A 17 -0.38 -5.43 8.42
C PHE A 17 -1.14 -4.09 8.48
N GLN A 18 -1.93 -3.90 9.55
CA GLN A 18 -2.71 -2.68 9.78
C GLN A 18 -1.81 -1.48 10.09
N GLU A 19 -0.72 -1.67 10.82
CA GLU A 19 0.23 -0.62 11.16
C GLU A 19 0.99 -0.13 9.92
N SER A 20 1.50 -1.06 9.10
CA SER A 20 2.12 -0.72 7.82
C SER A 20 1.14 -0.05 6.85
N SER A 21 -0.10 -0.55 6.76
CA SER A 21 -1.12 0.05 5.90
C SER A 21 -1.44 1.50 6.33
N LEU A 22 -1.57 1.75 7.64
CA LEU A 22 -1.81 3.09 8.16
C LEU A 22 -0.62 4.01 7.89
N ARG A 23 0.61 3.53 8.07
CA ARG A 23 1.83 4.27 7.75
C ARG A 23 1.89 4.65 6.27
N PHE A 24 1.53 3.73 5.36
CA PHE A 24 1.50 3.99 3.92
C PHE A 24 0.42 5.01 3.53
N ALA A 25 -0.79 4.86 4.08
CA ALA A 25 -1.89 5.81 3.87
C ALA A 25 -1.50 7.22 4.34
N ASN A 26 -0.93 7.34 5.54
CA ASN A 26 -0.50 8.62 6.10
C ASN A 26 0.62 9.26 5.28
N ALA A 27 1.59 8.48 4.81
CA ALA A 27 2.65 8.98 3.93
C ALA A 27 2.08 9.53 2.61
N ALA A 28 1.13 8.80 2.00
CA ALA A 28 0.48 9.21 0.77
C ALA A 28 -0.40 10.47 0.95
N LEU A 29 -1.13 10.57 2.06
CA LEU A 29 -1.93 11.75 2.39
C LEU A 29 -1.06 12.98 2.66
N SER A 30 0.07 12.82 3.35
CA SER A 30 1.04 13.91 3.53
C SER A 30 1.61 14.39 2.19
N TYR A 31 1.97 13.46 1.30
CA TYR A 31 2.42 13.79 -0.06
C TYR A 31 1.36 14.58 -0.86
N LEU A 32 0.08 14.17 -0.79
CA LEU A 32 -1.02 14.91 -1.43
C LEU A 32 -1.21 16.30 -0.81
N ARG A 33 -1.06 16.43 0.50
CA ARG A 33 -1.15 17.71 1.21
C ARG A 33 -0.07 18.68 0.80
N GLU A 34 1.16 18.21 0.60
CA GLU A 34 2.27 19.01 0.06
C GLU A 34 1.99 19.53 -1.35
N GLN A 35 1.12 18.85 -2.11
CA GLN A 35 0.64 19.29 -3.43
C GLN A 35 -0.60 20.18 -3.38
N GLY A 36 -1.07 20.56 -2.18
CA GLY A 36 -2.24 21.41 -1.99
C GLY A 36 -3.57 20.65 -1.97
N HIS A 37 -3.55 19.33 -1.90
CA HIS A 37 -4.76 18.51 -1.79
C HIS A 37 -5.05 18.11 -0.35
N ASN A 38 -6.25 18.39 0.15
CA ASN A 38 -6.64 18.06 1.52
C ASN A 38 -7.61 16.88 1.56
N PHE A 39 -7.09 15.68 1.80
CA PHE A 39 -7.87 14.46 1.92
C PHE A 39 -7.78 13.88 3.34
N GLU A 40 -8.84 13.22 3.78
CA GLU A 40 -8.88 12.43 5.00
C GLU A 40 -9.07 10.94 4.69
N LEU A 41 -8.42 10.10 5.50
CA LEU A 41 -8.48 8.65 5.36
C LEU A 41 -9.87 8.13 5.74
N VAL A 42 -10.50 7.40 4.83
CA VAL A 42 -11.78 6.72 5.08
C VAL A 42 -11.56 5.24 5.40
N ARG A 43 -10.71 4.57 4.61
CA ARG A 43 -10.46 3.13 4.79
C ARG A 43 -9.08 2.73 4.30
N LEU A 44 -8.39 1.93 5.12
CA LEU A 44 -7.18 1.22 4.70
C LEU A 44 -7.52 0.15 3.67
N GLY A 45 -6.77 0.07 2.57
CA GLY A 45 -6.89 -1.03 1.64
C GLY A 45 -5.77 -2.05 1.80
N MET A 46 -5.52 -2.82 0.74
CA MET A 46 -4.43 -3.79 0.69
C MET A 46 -3.24 -3.24 -0.09
N TYR A 47 -2.05 -3.76 0.18
CA TYR A 47 -0.86 -3.51 -0.63
C TYR A 47 -0.22 -4.82 -1.08
N GLU A 48 0.52 -4.72 -2.17
CA GLU A 48 1.47 -5.74 -2.62
C GLU A 48 2.89 -5.17 -2.50
N ALA A 49 3.85 -6.04 -2.13
CA ALA A 49 5.24 -5.66 -1.92
C ALA A 49 6.20 -6.46 -2.80
N ALA A 50 7.08 -5.79 -3.53
CA ALA A 50 8.15 -6.38 -4.32
C ALA A 50 9.53 -5.97 -3.81
N ILE A 51 10.45 -6.93 -3.68
CA ILE A 51 11.86 -6.62 -3.40
C ILE A 51 12.52 -6.24 -4.71
N ILE A 52 13.15 -5.08 -4.76
CA ILE A 52 13.95 -4.62 -5.90
C ILE A 52 15.34 -4.18 -5.44
N GLY A 53 16.25 -3.92 -6.38
CA GLY A 53 17.61 -3.50 -6.04
C GLY A 53 17.60 -2.22 -5.18
N GLY A 54 18.00 -2.34 -3.90
CA GLY A 54 18.11 -1.21 -2.96
C GLY A 54 16.94 -1.04 -1.98
N GLY A 55 15.89 -1.86 -2.04
CA GLY A 55 14.74 -1.69 -1.16
C GLY A 55 13.51 -2.54 -1.48
N SER A 56 12.38 -2.12 -0.94
CA SER A 56 11.06 -2.71 -1.19
C SER A 56 10.16 -1.68 -1.87
N LEU A 57 9.52 -2.07 -2.96
CA LEU A 57 8.47 -1.32 -3.65
C LEU A 57 7.12 -1.79 -3.13
N TYR A 58 6.24 -0.86 -2.79
CA TYR A 58 4.86 -1.14 -2.36
C TYR A 58 3.89 -0.45 -3.30
N HIS A 59 2.92 -1.23 -3.79
CA HIS A 59 1.74 -0.74 -4.47
C HIS A 59 0.57 -0.92 -3.54
N TYR A 60 -0.14 0.16 -3.24
CA TYR A 60 -1.15 0.19 -2.19
C TYR A 60 -2.41 0.84 -2.73
N ASN A 61 -3.58 0.39 -2.29
CA ASN A 61 -4.80 1.17 -2.42
C ASN A 61 -5.32 1.58 -1.05
N PHE A 62 -5.87 2.78 -0.97
CA PHE A 62 -6.65 3.24 0.17
C PHE A 62 -7.81 4.08 -0.31
N LYS A 63 -8.78 4.31 0.58
CA LYS A 63 -9.94 5.16 0.30
C LYS A 63 -9.84 6.42 1.12
N ALA A 64 -10.06 7.56 0.48
CA ALA A 64 -10.07 8.85 1.12
C ALA A 64 -11.15 9.74 0.49
N LYS A 65 -11.51 10.82 1.19
CA LYS A 65 -12.42 11.84 0.69
C LYS A 65 -11.87 13.22 1.03
N ARG A 66 -12.39 14.26 0.38
CA ARG A 66 -11.90 15.62 0.61
C ARG A 66 -12.30 16.06 2.02
N ALA A 67 -11.34 16.56 2.79
CA ALA A 67 -11.58 16.96 4.17
C ALA A 67 -12.26 18.33 4.27
N ASP A 68 -12.18 19.14 3.20
CA ASP A 68 -12.81 20.45 3.06
C ASP A 68 -14.25 20.38 2.51
N ASP A 69 -14.70 19.21 2.03
CA ASP A 69 -16.06 19.01 1.52
C ASP A 69 -16.70 17.74 2.12
N PRO A 70 -17.63 17.88 3.06
CA PRO A 70 -18.28 16.74 3.71
C PRO A 70 -19.13 15.89 2.74
N ASN A 71 -19.55 16.46 1.61
CA ASN A 71 -20.35 15.79 0.58
C ASN A 71 -19.49 15.20 -0.55
N SER A 72 -18.15 15.33 -0.46
CA SER A 72 -17.26 14.76 -1.47
C SER A 72 -17.40 13.24 -1.55
N ALA A 73 -17.31 12.72 -2.77
CA ALA A 73 -17.32 11.29 -3.01
C ALA A 73 -16.09 10.63 -2.37
N VAL A 74 -16.23 9.36 -1.98
CA VAL A 74 -15.10 8.56 -1.52
C VAL A 74 -14.35 8.06 -2.75
N GLU A 75 -13.09 8.46 -2.87
CA GLU A 75 -12.22 8.08 -3.98
C GLU A 75 -11.24 6.99 -3.54
N MET A 76 -10.81 6.18 -4.50
CA MET A 76 -9.68 5.27 -4.30
C MET A 76 -8.38 5.91 -4.77
N PHE A 77 -7.32 5.74 -3.99
CA PHE A 77 -5.99 6.23 -4.33
C PHE A 77 -5.03 5.09 -4.59
N PHE A 78 -4.05 5.36 -5.46
CA PHE A 78 -2.91 4.50 -5.74
C PHE A 78 -1.60 5.25 -5.51
N PRO A 79 -0.97 5.07 -4.33
CA PRO A 79 0.42 5.43 -4.14
C PRO A 79 1.38 4.31 -4.52
N GLN A 80 2.51 4.71 -5.08
CA GLN A 80 3.70 3.86 -5.13
C GLN A 80 4.69 4.33 -4.08
N LEU A 81 5.00 3.45 -3.15
CA LEU A 81 5.95 3.72 -2.08
C LEU A 81 7.24 2.93 -2.30
N PHE A 82 8.36 3.54 -1.98
CA PHE A 82 9.66 2.91 -1.98
C PHE A 82 10.28 2.98 -0.59
N TYR A 83 10.58 1.81 -0.03
CA TYR A 83 11.30 1.68 1.22
C TYR A 83 12.77 1.39 0.94
N HIS A 84 13.66 2.35 1.19
CA HIS A 84 15.10 2.14 1.07
C HIS A 84 15.63 1.24 2.19
N ARG A 85 16.43 0.23 1.84
CA ARG A 85 17.13 -0.55 2.88
C ARG A 85 18.47 0.11 3.22
N ARG A 86 18.47 1.16 4.04
CA ARG A 86 19.72 1.72 4.60
C ARG A 86 20.01 1.10 5.97
N PRO A 87 21.26 0.65 6.24
CA PRO A 87 21.64 0.26 7.59
C PRO A 87 21.60 1.48 8.53
N GLY A 88 20.98 1.34 9.70
CA GLY A 88 21.10 2.31 10.80
C GLY A 88 19.89 3.20 11.11
N ASN A 89 18.84 3.23 10.27
CA ASN A 89 17.60 3.94 10.61
C ASN A 89 16.38 3.36 9.87
N VAL A 90 15.55 2.57 10.57
CA VAL A 90 14.39 1.85 9.99
C VAL A 90 13.20 2.79 9.73
N LEU A 91 13.13 3.93 10.43
CA LEU A 91 11.94 4.77 10.48
C LEU A 91 11.82 5.80 9.35
N GLN A 92 12.93 6.21 8.70
CA GLN A 92 12.94 7.31 7.70
C GLN A 92 13.02 6.87 6.24
N ASN A 93 12.97 5.57 5.94
CA ASN A 93 13.30 5.11 4.59
C ASN A 93 12.11 4.99 3.63
N LEU A 94 10.89 5.34 4.05
CA LEU A 94 9.70 5.28 3.22
C LEU A 94 9.54 6.57 2.41
N LYS A 95 9.64 6.48 1.09
CA LYS A 95 9.41 7.56 0.14
C LYS A 95 8.15 7.28 -0.67
N VAL A 96 7.29 8.27 -0.85
CA VAL A 96 6.19 8.21 -1.83
C VAL A 96 6.74 8.73 -3.16
N GLU A 97 6.75 7.89 -4.20
CA GLU A 97 7.19 8.32 -5.53
C GLU A 97 6.10 9.17 -6.21
N PHE A 98 4.85 8.73 -6.08
CA PHE A 98 3.66 9.46 -6.49
C PHE A 98 2.44 8.88 -5.78
N CYS A 99 1.34 9.63 -5.80
CA CYS A 99 0.02 9.20 -5.37
C CYS A 99 -1.01 9.79 -6.34
N VAL A 100 -1.88 8.96 -6.89
CA VAL A 100 -2.93 9.41 -7.83
C VAL A 100 -4.29 8.91 -7.39
N SER A 101 -5.32 9.71 -7.64
CA SER A 101 -6.71 9.25 -7.53
C SER A 101 -7.06 8.37 -8.73
N LEU A 102 -7.74 7.26 -8.45
CA LEU A 102 -8.35 6.38 -9.44
C LEU A 102 -9.82 6.73 -9.70
N GLY A 103 -10.35 7.73 -8.99
CA GLY A 103 -11.74 8.14 -9.04
C GLY A 103 -12.64 7.46 -8.01
N ASP A 104 -13.95 7.63 -8.21
CA ASP A 104 -15.00 7.13 -7.33
C ASP A 104 -14.97 5.60 -7.25
N ILE A 105 -15.01 5.08 -6.01
CA ILE A 105 -15.07 3.64 -5.73
C ILE A 105 -16.24 2.93 -6.41
N VAL A 106 -17.36 3.62 -6.67
CA VAL A 106 -18.56 3.04 -7.31
C VAL A 106 -18.33 2.80 -8.80
N SER A 107 -17.40 3.55 -9.40
CA SER A 107 -17.09 3.46 -10.83
C SER A 107 -15.94 2.49 -11.13
N LEU A 108 -15.27 1.97 -10.10
CA LEU A 108 -14.13 1.08 -10.27
C LEU A 108 -14.57 -0.38 -10.49
N PRO A 109 -13.86 -1.12 -11.35
CA PRO A 109 -14.20 -2.52 -11.62
C PRO A 109 -13.90 -3.40 -10.41
N ASP A 110 -14.79 -4.33 -10.05
CA ASP A 110 -14.58 -5.26 -8.92
C ASP A 110 -13.30 -6.10 -9.05
N HIS A 111 -12.88 -6.38 -10.29
CA HIS A 111 -11.64 -7.07 -10.60
C HIS A 111 -10.63 -6.09 -11.19
N PRO A 112 -9.66 -5.60 -10.39
CA PRO A 112 -8.66 -4.71 -10.91
C PRO A 112 -7.77 -5.41 -11.93
N TYR A 113 -7.54 -4.72 -13.04
CA TYR A 113 -6.56 -5.13 -14.02
C TYR A 113 -5.20 -4.53 -13.64
N PRO A 114 -4.09 -5.29 -13.63
CA PRO A 114 -2.80 -4.79 -13.19
C PRO A 114 -2.15 -3.79 -14.17
N HIS A 115 -2.77 -3.54 -15.34
CA HIS A 115 -2.29 -2.64 -16.38
C HIS A 115 -0.81 -2.82 -16.74
N GLY A 116 -0.34 -4.08 -16.77
CA GLY A 116 1.05 -4.44 -17.08
C GLY A 116 2.03 -4.35 -15.91
N CYS A 117 1.55 -4.15 -14.68
CA CYS A 117 2.38 -4.21 -13.47
C CYS A 117 2.91 -5.63 -13.22
N MET A 118 4.23 -5.77 -13.20
CA MET A 118 4.92 -7.05 -12.96
C MET A 118 5.05 -7.41 -11.46
N TYR A 119 4.64 -6.51 -10.58
CA TYR A 119 4.80 -6.65 -9.12
C TYR A 119 3.51 -7.09 -8.44
N CYS A 120 2.36 -6.79 -9.04
CA CYS A 120 1.03 -7.08 -8.50
C CYS A 120 0.42 -8.31 -9.19
N GLU A 121 1.04 -9.47 -8.99
CA GLU A 121 0.60 -10.75 -9.59
C GLU A 121 -0.15 -11.66 -8.59
N SER A 122 -0.32 -11.22 -7.33
CA SER A 122 -0.94 -12.03 -6.29
C SER A 122 -2.42 -12.28 -6.59
N PRO A 123 -2.88 -13.54 -6.68
CA PRO A 123 -4.29 -13.83 -6.94
C PRO A 123 -5.20 -13.52 -5.74
N HIS A 124 -4.63 -13.13 -4.60
CA HIS A 124 -5.35 -12.87 -3.36
C HIS A 124 -5.32 -11.41 -2.93
N ILE A 125 -4.58 -10.56 -3.65
CA ILE A 125 -4.43 -9.14 -3.35
C ILE A 125 -4.72 -8.39 -4.64
N HIS A 126 -5.84 -7.67 -4.62
CA HIS A 126 -6.37 -6.98 -5.77
C HIS A 126 -6.02 -5.49 -5.63
N ILE A 127 -4.94 -5.09 -6.32
CA ILE A 127 -4.51 -3.69 -6.39
C ILE A 127 -5.01 -3.10 -7.72
N HIS A 128 -5.79 -2.03 -7.63
CA HIS A 128 -6.14 -1.20 -8.77
C HIS A 128 -4.96 -0.32 -9.16
N HIS A 129 -4.59 -0.38 -10.44
CA HIS A 129 -3.56 0.47 -11.04
C HIS A 129 -4.22 1.56 -11.89
N PRO A 130 -3.60 2.75 -11.99
CA PRO A 130 -4.07 3.76 -12.92
C PRO A 130 -3.74 3.36 -14.37
N VAL A 131 -4.64 3.75 -15.29
CA VAL A 131 -4.72 3.25 -16.68
C VAL A 131 -3.47 3.59 -17.51
N ASP A 132 -2.88 4.76 -17.29
CA ASP A 132 -1.80 5.30 -18.12
C ASP A 132 -0.45 4.56 -17.96
N GLY A 133 -0.36 3.60 -17.03
CA GLY A 133 0.88 2.87 -16.77
C GLY A 133 2.00 3.79 -16.26
N GLY A 134 3.27 3.43 -16.51
CA GLY A 134 4.43 4.24 -16.11
C GLY A 134 5.02 3.91 -14.73
N TRP A 135 4.44 2.92 -14.04
CA TRP A 135 4.86 2.46 -12.71
C TRP A 135 6.08 1.53 -12.78
N SER A 136 7.23 2.04 -13.21
CA SER A 136 8.55 1.43 -12.99
C SER A 136 9.70 2.37 -13.41
N GLY A 137 10.18 3.19 -12.47
CA GLY A 137 11.38 4.01 -12.65
C GLY A 137 12.71 3.24 -12.61
N ILE A 138 12.70 1.91 -12.64
CA ILE A 138 13.92 1.08 -12.49
C ILE A 138 14.00 0.07 -13.63
N LYS A 139 15.10 0.14 -14.40
CA LYS A 139 15.40 -0.71 -15.55
C LYS A 139 15.26 -2.19 -15.20
N LYS A 140 14.62 -2.92 -16.12
CA LYS A 140 14.18 -4.32 -16.04
C LYS A 140 15.31 -5.29 -15.67
N THR A 141 15.34 -5.73 -14.42
CA THR A 141 15.74 -7.11 -14.09
C THR A 141 14.53 -7.77 -13.42
N PRO A 142 13.96 -8.83 -14.02
CA PRO A 142 12.79 -9.49 -13.44
C PRO A 142 13.14 -10.03 -12.05
N PRO A 143 12.30 -9.79 -11.03
CA PRO A 143 12.56 -10.29 -9.69
C PRO A 143 12.58 -11.83 -9.70
N LYS A 144 13.55 -12.43 -9.02
CA LYS A 144 13.59 -13.89 -8.83
C LYS A 144 12.36 -14.32 -8.02
N ARG A 145 11.51 -15.15 -8.60
CA ARG A 145 10.35 -15.78 -7.95
C ARG A 145 10.75 -16.38 -6.60
N ARG A 146 10.16 -15.89 -5.51
CA ARG A 146 10.11 -16.61 -4.23
C ARG A 146 8.66 -16.62 -3.75
N LYS A 147 8.17 -17.82 -3.43
CA LYS A 147 6.83 -18.04 -2.90
C LYS A 147 6.60 -17.12 -1.70
N SER A 148 5.48 -16.41 -1.71
CA SER A 148 4.98 -15.64 -0.57
C SER A 148 4.82 -16.59 0.63
N LEU A 149 5.76 -16.52 1.57
CA LEU A 149 5.62 -17.12 2.89
C LEU A 149 5.11 -16.02 3.81
N ARG A 150 3.80 -15.97 4.03
CA ARG A 150 3.22 -15.15 5.11
C ARG A 150 3.62 -15.80 6.43
N ASN A 151 4.39 -15.11 7.24
CA ASN A 151 4.72 -15.56 8.58
C ASN A 151 3.62 -15.12 9.54
N LYS A 152 3.12 -16.04 10.38
CA LYS A 152 2.26 -15.70 11.51
C LYS A 152 3.12 -15.02 12.58
N CYS A 153 2.73 -13.86 13.07
CA CYS A 153 3.40 -13.28 14.23
C CYS A 153 3.09 -14.08 15.49
N ARG A 154 4.08 -14.21 16.38
CA ARG A 154 3.82 -14.65 17.75
C ARG A 154 3.05 -13.53 18.46
N PRO A 155 1.94 -13.83 19.16
CA PRO A 155 1.29 -12.83 20.00
C PRO A 155 2.30 -12.32 21.04
N SER A 156 2.44 -11.00 21.16
CA SER A 156 3.10 -10.39 22.30
C SER A 156 2.24 -10.69 23.53
N MET A 157 2.75 -11.47 24.47
CA MET A 157 2.14 -11.57 25.79
C MET A 157 2.40 -10.25 26.51
N THR A 158 1.37 -9.42 26.62
CA THR A 158 1.31 -8.38 27.65
C THR A 158 0.73 -9.05 28.90
N GLU A 159 1.52 -9.06 29.97
CA GLU A 159 1.07 -9.39 31.33
C GLU A 159 0.11 -8.31 31.87
#